data_AF-A0A8J6I034-F1
#
_entry.id   AF-A0A8J6I034-F1
#
_cell.length_a   1.000
_cell.length_b   1.000
_cell.length_c   1.000
_cell.angle_alpha   90.00
_cell.angle_beta   90.00
_cell.angle_gamma   90.00
#
_symmetry.space_group_name_H-M   'P 1'
#
loop_
_entity.id
_entity.type
_entity.pdbx_description
1 polymer ?
#
loop_
_entity_poly.entity_id
_entity_poly.type
_entity_poly.pdbx_seq_one_letter_code
_entity_poly.pdbx_strand_id
1 'polypeptide(L)'
;MTVAGKRKSPWLDPNKEGRAKGRRGKRYCARCGNTVQQTRILKAYNLCEFCVQEMIRKKERNWVCLGCGRFAPTEVKAGMGYCRNCLCPACGRPDPVAIPKLGLCRACAETAGVFCLRCGKEAPAQVRKNQGFCDLCAQRRPTPDKL
;
A
#
# COMPACT_ATOMS: atom_id res chain seq x y z
N MET A 1 6.16 6.90 -30.89
CA MET A 1 6.57 7.23 -29.51
C MET A 1 5.56 8.21 -28.92
N THR A 2 4.63 7.72 -28.09
CA THR A 2 3.56 8.52 -27.49
C THR A 2 4.13 9.50 -26.46
N VAL A 3 3.85 10.79 -26.68
CA VAL A 3 4.20 11.89 -25.77
C VAL A 3 3.60 11.58 -24.40
N ALA A 4 4.44 11.43 -23.37
CA ALA A 4 4.02 11.29 -21.99
C ALA A 4 3.28 12.56 -21.55
N GLY A 5 1.96 12.57 -21.71
CA GLY A 5 1.11 13.68 -21.29
C GLY A 5 1.34 13.98 -19.81
N LYS A 6 1.72 15.23 -19.49
CA LYS A 6 1.94 15.71 -18.12
C LYS A 6 0.75 15.30 -17.24
N ARG A 7 0.97 14.35 -16.33
CA ARG A 7 -0.06 13.90 -15.37
C ARG A 7 -0.58 15.13 -14.62
N LYS A 8 -1.88 15.41 -14.76
CA LYS A 8 -2.51 16.55 -14.09
C LYS A 8 -2.43 16.33 -12.58
N SER A 9 -1.90 17.31 -11.85
CA SER A 9 -1.82 17.25 -10.38
C SER A 9 -3.21 16.95 -9.77
N PRO A 10 -3.30 16.06 -8.76
CA PRO A 10 -4.55 15.77 -8.07
C PRO A 10 -5.04 16.93 -7.20
N TRP A 11 -4.16 17.89 -6.91
CA TRP A 11 -4.45 19.08 -6.12
C TRP A 11 -4.84 20.25 -7.02
N LEU A 12 -5.82 21.04 -6.55
CA LEU A 12 -6.09 22.37 -7.04
C LEU A 12 -5.13 23.32 -6.33
N ASP A 13 -4.47 24.15 -7.12
CA ASP A 13 -3.48 25.09 -6.65
C ASP A 13 -4.14 26.46 -6.46
N PRO A 14 -4.02 27.10 -5.28
CA PRO A 14 -4.48 28.46 -5.04
C PRO A 14 -4.04 29.45 -6.12
N ASN A 15 -2.84 29.27 -6.68
CA ASN A 15 -2.29 30.18 -7.69
C ASN A 15 -2.86 29.97 -9.10
N LYS A 16 -3.57 28.84 -9.32
CA LYS A 16 -4.16 28.48 -10.63
C LYS A 16 -5.68 28.63 -10.66
N GLU A 17 -6.35 28.62 -9.51
CA GLU A 17 -7.80 28.83 -9.41
C GLU A 17 -8.16 30.12 -8.66
N GLY A 18 -9.00 30.93 -9.31
CA GLY A 18 -9.32 32.32 -8.97
C GLY A 18 -9.49 33.20 -10.21
N ARG A 19 -8.89 32.79 -11.34
CA ARG A 19 -9.06 33.43 -12.67
C ARG A 19 -10.19 32.83 -13.53
N ALA A 20 -10.78 31.71 -13.11
CA ALA A 20 -11.84 31.02 -13.85
C ALA A 20 -13.24 31.32 -13.28
N LYS A 21 -14.16 31.81 -14.12
CA LYS A 21 -15.57 32.06 -13.75
C LYS A 21 -16.36 30.73 -13.64
N GLY A 22 -17.35 30.67 -12.73
CA GLY A 22 -18.31 29.55 -12.59
C GLY A 22 -18.11 28.63 -11.38
N ARG A 23 -18.81 27.47 -11.33
CA ARG A 23 -18.76 26.50 -10.20
C ARG A 23 -17.34 26.01 -9.83
N ARG A 24 -16.39 26.09 -10.77
CA ARG A 24 -14.98 25.69 -10.55
C ARG A 24 -14.18 26.72 -9.74
N GLY A 25 -14.58 28.00 -9.73
CA GLY A 25 -13.88 29.06 -8.98
C GLY A 25 -14.20 29.12 -7.49
N LYS A 26 -15.16 28.32 -7.00
CA LYS A 26 -15.64 28.35 -5.60
C LYS A 26 -15.53 26.97 -4.91
N ARG A 27 -14.46 26.22 -5.17
CA ARG A 27 -14.24 24.96 -4.44
C ARG A 27 -13.78 25.23 -3.02
N TYR A 28 -14.39 24.50 -2.09
CA TYR A 28 -14.12 24.55 -0.66
C TYR A 28 -13.87 23.14 -0.12
N CYS A 29 -13.22 23.07 1.03
CA CYS A 29 -13.03 21.84 1.77
C CYS A 29 -14.37 21.38 2.36
N ALA A 30 -14.80 20.16 2.04
CA ALA A 30 -16.03 19.56 2.56
C ALA A 30 -16.00 19.31 4.08
N ARG A 31 -14.82 19.34 4.71
CA ARG A 31 -14.66 19.09 6.16
C ARG A 31 -14.56 20.36 6.99
N CYS A 32 -13.80 21.36 6.54
CA CYS A 32 -13.54 22.59 7.31
C CYS A 32 -13.98 23.89 6.63
N GLY A 33 -14.47 23.84 5.39
CA GLY A 33 -14.91 25.03 4.65
C GLY A 33 -13.81 25.87 4.00
N ASN A 34 -12.52 25.61 4.28
CA ASN A 34 -11.41 26.36 3.65
C ASN A 34 -11.51 26.39 2.13
N THR A 35 -11.29 27.55 1.54
CA THR A 35 -11.38 27.74 0.09
C THR A 35 -10.07 27.43 -0.62
N VAL A 36 -10.14 27.19 -1.93
CA VAL A 36 -8.94 27.01 -2.77
C VAL A 36 -8.00 28.22 -2.74
N GLN A 37 -8.51 29.43 -2.43
CA GLN A 37 -7.69 30.63 -2.28
C GLN A 37 -6.78 30.56 -1.04
N GLN A 38 -7.21 29.85 0.01
CA GLN A 38 -6.46 29.72 1.25
C GLN A 38 -5.50 28.53 1.24
N THR A 39 -5.85 27.45 0.55
CA THR A 39 -5.10 26.18 0.61
C THR A 39 -5.39 25.29 -0.59
N ARG A 40 -4.48 24.36 -0.87
CA ARG A 40 -4.68 23.36 -1.93
C ARG A 40 -5.85 22.44 -1.60
N ILE A 41 -6.71 22.19 -2.59
CA ILE A 41 -7.88 21.30 -2.46
C ILE A 41 -7.69 20.04 -3.31
N LEU A 42 -7.80 18.88 -2.68
CA LEU A 42 -7.76 17.57 -3.35
C LEU A 42 -9.03 17.39 -4.19
N LYS A 43 -8.87 17.29 -5.52
CA LYS A 43 -9.99 17.32 -6.48
C LYS A 43 -11.03 16.24 -6.27
N ALA A 44 -10.58 15.03 -5.94
CA ALA A 44 -11.42 13.84 -5.87
C ALA A 44 -12.40 13.86 -4.69
N TYR A 45 -12.01 14.50 -3.58
CA TYR A 45 -12.76 14.45 -2.32
C TYR A 45 -13.15 15.83 -1.79
N ASN A 46 -12.75 16.91 -2.47
CA ASN A 46 -12.89 18.28 -1.97
C ASN A 46 -12.36 18.43 -0.55
N LEU A 47 -11.13 17.98 -0.29
CA LEU A 47 -10.50 18.09 1.02
C LEU A 47 -9.27 18.98 0.92
N CYS A 48 -9.09 19.91 1.86
CA CYS A 48 -7.86 20.69 1.91
C CYS A 48 -6.67 19.86 2.38
N GLU A 49 -5.48 20.32 2.03
CA GLU A 49 -4.22 19.68 2.42
C GLU A 49 -4.12 19.49 3.93
N PHE A 50 -4.52 20.49 4.72
CA PHE A 50 -4.48 20.41 6.19
C PHE A 50 -5.38 19.30 6.74
N CYS A 51 -6.63 19.21 6.27
CA CYS A 51 -7.53 18.12 6.67
C CYS A 51 -6.97 16.75 6.27
N VAL A 52 -6.37 16.64 5.07
CA VAL A 52 -5.75 15.38 4.61
C VAL A 52 -4.57 15.01 5.51
N GLN A 53 -3.69 15.95 5.84
CA GLN A 53 -2.56 15.72 6.74
C GLN A 53 -3.02 15.34 8.15
N GLU A 54 -4.06 15.99 8.67
CA GLU A 54 -4.65 15.67 9.96
C GLU A 54 -5.19 14.23 9.99
N MET A 55 -5.90 13.81 8.93
CA MET A 55 -6.38 12.44 8.78
C MET A 55 -5.24 11.42 8.73
N ILE A 56 -4.16 11.74 8.01
CA ILE A 56 -2.96 10.89 7.95
C ILE A 56 -2.34 10.76 9.33
N ARG A 57 -2.15 11.88 10.04
CA ARG A 57 -1.57 11.91 11.39
C ARG A 57 -2.41 11.12 12.39
N LYS A 58 -3.75 11.24 12.33
CA LYS A 58 -4.69 10.52 13.19
C LYS A 58 -4.96 9.08 12.73
N LYS A 59 -4.41 8.64 11.58
CA LYS A 59 -4.70 7.36 10.93
C LYS A 59 -6.20 7.05 10.89
N GLU A 60 -6.99 7.99 10.37
CA GLU A 60 -8.44 7.86 10.35
C GLU A 60 -8.86 6.65 9.48
N ARG A 61 -9.46 5.62 10.09
CA ARG A 61 -9.67 4.26 9.53
C ARG A 61 -10.32 4.23 8.14
N ASN A 62 -11.21 5.17 7.84
CA ASN A 62 -11.96 5.21 6.57
C ASN A 62 -11.25 5.99 5.44
N TRP A 63 -10.11 6.61 5.75
CA TRP A 63 -9.37 7.47 4.82
C TRP A 63 -7.92 7.03 4.64
N VAL A 64 -7.33 6.47 5.70
CA VAL A 64 -5.90 6.22 5.80
C VAL A 64 -5.65 4.78 6.21
N CYS A 65 -4.68 4.15 5.55
CA CYS A 65 -4.27 2.79 5.87
C CYS A 65 -3.67 2.75 7.28
N LEU A 66 -4.21 1.91 8.15
CA LEU A 66 -3.73 1.75 9.52
C LEU A 66 -2.29 1.23 9.58
N GLY A 67 -1.90 0.38 8.62
CA GLY A 67 -0.55 -0.17 8.49
C GLY A 67 0.47 0.89 8.05
N CYS A 68 0.42 1.28 6.78
CA CYS A 68 1.44 2.15 6.16
C CYS A 68 1.18 3.65 6.26
N GLY A 69 0.04 4.10 6.78
CA GLY A 69 -0.29 5.53 6.88
C GLY A 69 -0.63 6.20 5.55
N ARG A 70 -0.75 5.44 4.46
CA ARG A 70 -1.10 5.97 3.14
C ARG A 70 -2.55 6.45 3.10
N PHE A 71 -2.78 7.65 2.59
CA PHE A 71 -4.12 8.15 2.27
C PHE A 71 -4.69 7.40 1.05
N ALA A 72 -5.65 6.51 1.28
CA ALA A 72 -6.21 5.62 0.27
C ALA A 72 -7.68 5.28 0.59
N PRO A 73 -8.59 6.28 0.65
CA PRO A 73 -9.97 6.10 1.13
C PRO A 73 -10.76 5.01 0.41
N THR A 74 -10.60 4.86 -0.90
CA THR A 74 -11.27 3.80 -1.68
C THR A 74 -10.77 2.41 -1.31
N GLU A 75 -9.45 2.25 -1.12
CA GLU A 75 -8.85 0.98 -0.77
C GLU A 75 -9.16 0.58 0.67
N VAL A 76 -9.04 1.51 1.62
CA VAL A 76 -9.23 1.21 3.04
C VAL A 76 -10.70 0.92 3.38
N LYS A 77 -11.65 1.53 2.67
CA LYS A 77 -13.09 1.20 2.83
C LYS A 77 -13.38 -0.24 2.41
N ALA A 78 -12.82 -0.69 1.29
CA ALA A 78 -12.94 -2.07 0.85
C ALA A 78 -12.12 -3.03 1.72
N GLY A 79 -10.96 -2.57 2.21
CA GLY A 79 -9.97 -3.34 2.95
C GLY A 79 -10.07 -3.25 4.48
N MET A 80 -11.24 -2.90 5.02
CA MET A 80 -11.52 -2.82 6.45
C MET A 80 -10.57 -1.94 7.28
N GLY A 81 -9.93 -0.95 6.66
CA GLY A 81 -8.93 -0.05 7.26
C GLY A 81 -7.51 -0.19 6.69
N TYR A 82 -7.28 -1.08 5.73
CA TYR A 82 -5.97 -1.31 5.13
C TYR A 82 -5.99 -1.09 3.62
N CYS A 83 -4.91 -0.53 3.08
CA CYS A 83 -4.73 -0.40 1.63
C CYS A 83 -4.35 -1.76 1.02
N ARG A 84 -4.43 -1.85 -0.31
CA ARG A 84 -4.14 -3.10 -1.04
C ARG A 84 -2.70 -3.60 -0.83
N ASN A 85 -1.77 -2.68 -0.60
CA ASN A 85 -0.36 -3.02 -0.34
C ASN A 85 -0.12 -3.57 1.08
N CYS A 86 -1.11 -3.47 1.97
CA CYS A 86 -1.02 -4.01 3.32
C CYS A 86 -1.94 -5.21 3.53
N LEU A 87 -2.66 -5.66 2.49
CA LEU A 87 -3.54 -6.82 2.52
C LEU A 87 -2.93 -7.94 1.68
N CYS A 88 -2.90 -9.15 2.25
CA CYS A 88 -2.37 -10.30 1.54
C CYS A 88 -3.26 -10.61 0.33
N PRO A 89 -2.72 -10.68 -0.89
CA PRO A 89 -3.53 -10.96 -2.08
C PRO A 89 -4.13 -12.38 -2.05
N ALA A 90 -3.52 -13.32 -1.32
CA ALA A 90 -3.98 -14.70 -1.23
C ALA A 90 -5.11 -14.90 -0.21
N CYS A 91 -5.01 -14.31 0.99
CA CYS A 91 -5.95 -14.58 2.08
C CYS A 91 -6.70 -13.34 2.59
N GLY A 92 -6.43 -12.15 2.04
CA GLY A 92 -7.05 -10.90 2.46
C GLY A 92 -6.67 -10.41 3.86
N ARG A 93 -5.76 -11.11 4.58
CA ARG A 93 -5.35 -10.70 5.93
C ARG A 93 -4.37 -9.53 5.89
N PRO A 94 -4.46 -8.56 6.81
CA PRO A 94 -3.52 -7.47 6.89
C PRO A 94 -2.19 -7.94 7.48
N ASP A 95 -1.09 -7.65 6.79
CA ASP A 95 0.27 -7.87 7.28
C ASP A 95 1.20 -6.79 6.70
N PRO A 96 1.13 -5.56 7.24
CA PRO A 96 1.83 -4.42 6.67
C PRO A 96 3.36 -4.52 6.74
N VAL A 97 3.91 -5.48 7.50
CA VAL A 97 5.36 -5.69 7.63
C VAL A 97 5.86 -6.70 6.61
N ALA A 98 5.15 -7.83 6.44
CA ALA A 98 5.61 -8.90 5.56
C ALA A 98 5.27 -8.62 4.08
N ILE A 99 4.09 -8.07 3.79
CA ILE A 99 3.60 -7.93 2.41
C ILE A 99 4.51 -7.06 1.53
N PRO A 100 5.05 -5.91 1.98
CA PRO A 100 5.95 -5.11 1.15
C PRO A 100 7.26 -5.83 0.81
N LYS A 101 7.67 -6.82 1.61
CA LYS A 101 8.93 -7.57 1.43
C LYS A 101 8.72 -8.86 0.65
N LEU A 102 7.68 -9.63 1.01
CA LEU A 102 7.44 -10.99 0.52
C LEU A 102 6.34 -11.05 -0.56
N GLY A 103 5.56 -9.99 -0.74
CA GLY A 103 4.35 -9.98 -1.57
C GLY A 103 3.14 -10.73 -0.98
N LEU A 104 3.32 -11.44 0.14
CA LEU A 104 2.31 -12.20 0.86
C LEU A 104 2.39 -11.90 2.37
N CYS A 105 1.33 -12.18 3.11
CA CYS A 105 1.46 -12.25 4.57
C CYS A 105 2.36 -13.43 4.95
N ARG A 106 2.94 -13.35 6.15
CA ARG A 106 3.90 -14.36 6.62
C ARG A 106 3.35 -15.79 6.55
N ALA A 107 2.11 -16.00 6.99
CA ALA A 107 1.46 -17.32 6.95
C ALA A 107 1.35 -17.87 5.52
N CYS A 108 0.92 -17.05 4.54
CA CYS A 108 0.82 -17.49 3.16
C CYS A 108 2.20 -17.67 2.51
N ALA A 109 3.20 -16.86 2.88
CA ALA A 109 4.57 -17.02 2.40
C ALA A 109 5.21 -18.33 2.90
N GLU A 110 4.94 -18.71 4.15
CA GLU A 110 5.35 -20.00 4.72
C GLU A 110 4.70 -21.16 3.96
N THR A 111 3.39 -21.11 3.71
CA THR A 111 2.69 -22.15 2.92
C THR A 111 3.15 -22.19 1.46
N ALA A 112 3.48 -21.04 0.86
CA ALA A 112 3.92 -20.95 -0.53
C ALA A 112 5.38 -21.43 -0.75
N GLY A 113 6.07 -21.89 0.31
CA GLY A 113 7.45 -22.36 0.22
C GLY A 113 8.43 -21.24 -0.10
N VAL A 114 8.24 -20.05 0.50
CA VAL A 114 9.21 -18.94 0.38
C VAL A 114 10.42 -19.15 1.31
N PHE A 115 10.21 -19.84 2.42
CA PHE A 115 11.22 -20.04 3.46
C PHE A 115 11.71 -21.49 3.53
N CYS A 116 12.98 -21.67 3.88
CA CYS A 116 13.54 -22.98 4.20
C CYS A 116 12.89 -23.55 5.47
N LEU A 117 12.34 -24.75 5.39
CA LEU A 117 11.70 -25.46 6.51
C LEU A 117 12.65 -25.75 7.69
N ARG A 118 13.97 -25.85 7.44
CA ARG A 118 14.95 -26.17 8.48
C ARG A 118 15.52 -24.95 9.20
N CYS A 119 15.82 -23.87 8.46
CA CYS A 119 16.51 -22.70 9.02
C CYS A 119 15.71 -21.40 8.97
N GLY A 120 14.52 -21.41 8.36
CA GLY A 120 13.67 -20.22 8.22
C GLY A 120 14.21 -19.14 7.27
N LYS A 121 15.34 -19.39 6.59
CA LYS A 121 15.93 -18.42 5.65
C LYS A 121 15.05 -18.30 4.41
N GLU A 122 14.79 -17.06 3.99
CA GLU A 122 14.11 -16.76 2.74
C GLU A 122 14.96 -17.24 1.56
N ALA A 123 14.42 -18.17 0.77
CA ALA A 123 15.13 -18.78 -0.35
C ALA A 123 14.14 -19.38 -1.37
N PRO A 124 13.19 -18.62 -1.93
CA PRO A 124 12.06 -19.17 -2.69
C PRO A 124 12.48 -20.05 -3.89
N ALA A 125 13.53 -19.66 -4.62
CA ALA A 125 14.04 -20.45 -5.73
C ALA A 125 14.67 -21.78 -5.27
N GLN A 126 15.46 -21.75 -4.20
CA GLN A 126 16.11 -22.94 -3.64
C GLN A 126 15.10 -23.87 -2.98
N VAL A 127 14.13 -23.31 -2.25
CA VAL A 127 13.06 -24.05 -1.57
C VAL A 127 12.18 -24.78 -2.58
N ARG A 128 11.86 -24.15 -3.71
CA ARG A 128 11.16 -24.83 -4.83
C ARG A 128 11.99 -25.95 -5.44
N LYS A 129 13.30 -25.73 -5.63
CA LYS A 129 14.22 -26.72 -6.18
C LYS A 129 14.44 -27.92 -5.24
N ASN A 130 14.60 -27.66 -3.95
CA ASN A 130 15.00 -28.65 -2.95
C ASN A 130 13.84 -29.06 -2.02
N GLN A 131 12.59 -29.03 -2.51
CA GLN A 131 11.40 -29.52 -1.80
C GLN A 131 11.25 -28.97 -0.36
N GLY A 132 11.37 -27.66 -0.17
CA GLY A 132 11.22 -27.06 1.16
C GLY A 132 12.52 -26.56 1.81
N PHE A 133 13.70 -26.80 1.22
CA PHE A 133 14.99 -26.48 1.88
C PHE A 133 15.86 -25.50 1.07
N CYS A 134 16.67 -24.69 1.76
CA CYS A 134 17.75 -23.94 1.10
C CYS A 134 18.92 -24.89 0.75
N ASP A 135 19.81 -24.47 -0.14
CA ASP A 135 20.92 -25.32 -0.62
C ASP A 135 21.79 -25.85 0.54
N LEU A 136 22.09 -25.01 1.52
CA LEU A 136 22.87 -25.38 2.71
C LEU A 136 22.18 -26.45 3.56
N CYS A 137 20.85 -26.38 3.70
CA CYS A 137 20.09 -27.35 4.50
C CYS A 137 19.81 -28.65 3.72
N ALA A 138 19.67 -28.56 2.40
CA ALA A 138 19.48 -29.70 1.52
C ALA A 138 20.74 -30.59 1.44
N GLN A 139 21.94 -29.98 1.43
CA GLN A 139 23.22 -30.69 1.46
C GLN A 139 23.49 -31.43 2.78
N ARG A 140 22.79 -31.08 3.86
CA ARG A 140 22.88 -31.73 5.18
C ARG A 140 21.85 -32.85 5.40
N ARG A 141 21.28 -33.41 4.32
CA ARG A 141 20.49 -34.65 4.44
C ARG A 141 21.45 -35.77 4.85
N PRO A 142 21.18 -36.54 5.93
CA PRO A 142 21.91 -37.77 6.15
C PRO A 142 21.68 -38.65 4.92
N THR A 143 22.76 -39.14 4.33
CA THR A 143 22.71 -40.20 3.32
C THR A 143 21.82 -41.32 3.85
N PRO A 144 20.84 -41.81 3.08
CA PRO A 144 20.21 -43.06 3.46
C PRO A 144 21.33 -44.09 3.50
N ASP A 145 21.55 -44.69 4.66
CA ASP A 145 22.47 -45.80 4.81
C ASP A 145 22.14 -46.82 3.73
N LYS A 146 23.14 -47.15 2.92
CA LYS A 146 23.05 -48.25 1.97
C LYS A 146 22.84 -49.52 2.79
N LEU A 147 21.60 -50.00 2.85
CA LEU A 147 21.30 -51.41 3.11
C LEU A 147 21.46 -52.18 1.81
#